data_AF-A0A531MH09-F1
#
_entry.id   AF-A0A531MH09-F1
#
_cell.length_a   1.000
_cell.length_b   1.000
_cell.length_c   1.000
_cell.angle_alpha   90.00
_cell.angle_beta   90.00
_cell.angle_gamma   90.00
#
_symmetry.space_group_name_H-M   'P 1'
#
loop_
_entity.id
_entity.type
_entity.pdbx_description
1 polymer ?
#
loop_
_entity_poly.entity_id
_entity_poly.type
_entity_poly.pdbx_seq_one_letter_code
_entity_poly.pdbx_strand_id
1 'polypeptide(L)' 'TQDGEIGCAVRNQHEHGAELRVAAGVEVPATFRLRVPLDGATYRAEVRWRKGERLGIQIHGNFSLKVR' A
#
# COMPACT_ATOMS: atom_id res chain seq x y z
N THR A 1 9.01 15.39 -10.48
CA THR A 1 8.18 14.27 -10.02
C THR A 1 8.52 14.08 -8.56
N GLN A 2 7.64 14.48 -7.64
CA GLN A 2 7.95 14.45 -6.21
C GLN A 2 7.79 13.01 -5.73
N ASP A 3 8.90 12.28 -5.60
CA ASP A 3 8.95 11.02 -4.85
C ASP A 3 8.68 11.33 -3.37
N GLY A 4 7.45 11.04 -2.92
CA GLY A 4 7.04 11.20 -1.53
C GLY A 4 6.71 9.86 -0.91
N GLU A 5 7.20 9.60 0.29
CA GLU A 5 6.81 8.44 1.09
C GLU A 5 5.64 8.82 2.01
N ILE A 6 4.57 8.04 1.97
CA ILE A 6 3.40 8.22 2.84
C ILE A 6 3.46 7.17 3.94
N GLY A 7 3.60 7.63 5.19
CA GLY A 7 3.48 6.75 6.35
C GLY A 7 2.06 6.20 6.46
N CYS A 8 1.93 4.88 6.58
CA CYS A 8 0.66 4.20 6.74
C CYS A 8 0.81 2.96 7.61
N ALA A 9 -0.31 2.50 8.19
CA ALA A 9 -0.36 1.20 8.85
C ALA A 9 -1.09 0.20 7.95
N VAL A 10 -0.44 -0.94 7.67
CA VAL A 10 -1.03 -2.05 6.92
C VAL A 10 -1.84 -2.92 7.89
N ARG A 11 -3.07 -3.27 7.52
CA ARG A 11 -3.97 -4.15 8.27
C ARG A 11 -4.66 -5.12 7.32
N ASN A 12 -5.13 -6.25 7.87
CA ASN A 12 -5.92 -7.25 7.14
C ASN A 12 -5.29 -7.64 5.79
N GLN A 13 -3.97 -7.78 5.75
CA GLN A 13 -3.24 -8.13 4.53
C GLN A 13 -3.48 -9.61 4.20
N HIS A 14 -3.78 -9.87 2.92
CA HIS A 14 -3.86 -11.19 2.33
C HIS A 14 -3.28 -11.14 0.91
N GLU A 15 -3.26 -12.28 0.21
CA GLU A 15 -2.58 -12.43 -1.10
C GLU A 15 -3.01 -11.41 -2.16
N HIS A 16 -4.24 -10.91 -2.09
CA HIS A 16 -4.83 -10.04 -3.10
C HIS A 16 -5.08 -8.62 -2.62
N GLY A 17 -4.86 -8.30 -1.34
CA GLY A 17 -5.27 -6.99 -0.85
C GLY A 17 -4.86 -6.71 0.58
N ALA A 18 -5.05 -5.46 0.95
CA ALA A 18 -4.85 -5.00 2.31
C ALA A 18 -5.73 -3.78 2.58
N GLU A 19 -5.96 -3.52 3.86
CA GLU A 19 -6.43 -2.23 4.33
C GLU A 19 -5.22 -1.39 4.73
N LEU A 20 -5.15 -0.16 4.24
CA LEU A 20 -4.21 0.85 4.72
C LEU A 20 -4.96 1.84 5.62
N ARG A 21 -4.33 2.21 6.73
CA ARG A 21 -4.72 3.38 7.52
C ARG A 21 -3.82 4.55 7.17
N VAL A 22 -4.42 5.59 6.60
CA VAL A 22 -3.77 6.81 6.14
C VAL A 22 -4.58 7.99 6.65
N ALA A 23 -3.93 9.04 7.18
CA ALA A 23 -4.63 10.21 7.67
C ALA A 23 -5.57 10.81 6.59
N ALA A 24 -6.75 11.26 7.00
CA ALA A 24 -7.83 11.65 6.07
C ALA A 24 -7.44 12.78 5.09
N GLY A 25 -6.52 13.67 5.49
CA GLY A 25 -6.04 14.78 4.66
C GLY A 25 -4.91 14.41 3.69
N VAL A 26 -4.42 13.16 3.69
CA VAL A 26 -3.36 12.74 2.79
C VAL A 26 -3.97 12.22 1.49
N GLU A 27 -3.48 12.73 0.38
CA GLU A 27 -3.81 12.22 -0.96
C GLU A 27 -2.91 11.03 -1.29
N VAL A 28 -3.55 9.91 -1.62
CA VAL A 28 -2.86 8.69 -2.04
C VAL A 28 -3.16 8.49 -3.53
N PRO A 29 -2.12 8.31 -4.38
CA PRO A 29 -2.33 8.03 -5.79
C PRO A 29 -3.18 6.78 -6.01
N ALA A 30 -3.95 6.74 -7.10
CA ALA A 30 -4.76 5.59 -7.46
C ALA A 30 -3.92 4.30 -7.60
N THR A 31 -2.68 4.42 -8.08
CA THR A 31 -1.70 3.33 -8.16
C THR A 31 -0.38 3.75 -7.55
N PHE A 32 0.22 2.87 -6.76
CA PHE A 32 1.47 3.16 -6.05
C PHE A 32 2.24 1.89 -5.70
N ARG A 33 3.43 2.06 -5.12
CA ARG A 33 4.22 0.96 -4.56
C ARG A 33 4.06 0.93 -3.04
N LEU A 34 3.54 -0.17 -2.51
CA LEU A 34 3.46 -0.40 -1.08
C LEU A 34 4.75 -1.09 -0.61
N ARG A 35 5.56 -0.38 0.18
CA ARG A 35 6.72 -0.96 0.85
C ARG A 35 6.30 -1.50 2.20
N VAL A 36 6.55 -2.78 2.47
CA VAL A 36 6.32 -3.39 3.78
C VAL A 36 7.69 -3.80 4.34
N PRO A 37 8.31 -2.95 5.19
CA PRO A 37 9.67 -3.19 5.69
C PRO A 37 9.81 -4.50 6.47
N LEU A 38 8.77 -4.88 7.21
CA LEU A 38 8.75 -6.10 8.02
C LEU A 38 8.95 -7.37 7.17
N ASP A 39 8.35 -7.40 5.98
CA ASP A 39 8.45 -8.52 5.03
C ASP A 39 9.63 -8.36 4.05
N GLY A 40 10.33 -7.23 4.08
CA GLY A 40 11.35 -6.88 3.09
C GLY A 40 10.79 -6.83 1.66
N ALA A 41 9.49 -6.59 1.51
CA ALA A 41 8.78 -6.70 0.24
C ALA A 41 8.25 -5.34 -0.25
N THR A 42 8.12 -5.22 -1.57
CA THR A 42 7.46 -4.08 -2.22
C THR A 42 6.44 -4.59 -3.22
N TYR A 43 5.20 -4.15 -3.07
CA TYR A 43 4.07 -4.57 -3.90
C TYR A 43 3.61 -3.43 -4.79
N ARG A 44 3.09 -3.75 -5.98
CA ARG A 44 2.27 -2.78 -6.72
C ARG A 44 0.85 -2.84 -6.15
N ALA A 45 0.27 -1.69 -5.89
CA ALA A 45 -1.04 -1.58 -5.28
C ALA A 45 -1.92 -0.59 -6.04
N GLU A 46 -3.22 -0.87 -6.08
CA GLU A 46 -4.26 0.01 -6.61
C GLU A 46 -5.32 0.28 -5.53
N VAL A 47 -5.73 1.54 -5.38
CA VAL A 47 -6.83 1.93 -4.49
C VAL A 47 -8.16 1.46 -5.08
N ARG A 48 -8.89 0.64 -4.34
CA ARG A 48 -10.22 0.13 -4.74
C ARG A 48 -11.36 0.89 -4.06
N TRP A 49 -11.12 1.37 -2.85
CA TRP A 49 -12.07 2.20 -2.11
C TRP A 49 -11.36 3.02 -1.04
N ARG A 50 -11.99 4.14 -0.65
CA ARG A 50 -11.59 4.96 0.50
C ARG A 50 -12.81 5.29 1.35
N LYS A 51 -12.69 5.13 2.67
CA LYS A 51 -13.69 5.54 3.65
C LYS A 51 -12.99 6.23 4.83
N GLY A 52 -12.94 7.57 4.76
CA GLY A 52 -12.18 8.38 5.72
C GLY A 52 -10.69 8.02 5.69
N GLU A 53 -10.19 7.53 6.82
CA GLU A 53 -8.78 7.15 7.01
C GLU A 53 -8.47 5.72 6.54
N ARG A 54 -9.48 4.98 6.07
CA ARG A 54 -9.34 3.60 5.62
C ARG A 54 -9.28 3.56 4.10
N LEU A 55 -8.24 2.96 3.56
CA LEU A 55 -8.08 2.66 2.14
C LEU A 55 -8.08 1.15 1.96
N GLY A 56 -8.93 0.65 1.07
CA GLY A 56 -8.79 -0.71 0.56
C GLY A 56 -7.97 -0.70 -0.70
N ILE A 57 -6.97 -1.58 -0.74
CA ILE A 57 -6.14 -1.75 -1.93
C ILE A 57 -6.22 -3.17 -2.50
N GLN A 58 -6.10 -3.25 -3.81
CA GLN A 58 -5.76 -4.48 -4.52
C GLN A 58 -4.23 -4.54 -4.62
N ILE A 59 -3.66 -5.67 -4.21
CA ILE A 59 -2.25 -5.97 -4.41
C ILE A 59 -2.11 -6.70 -5.75
N HIS A 60 -1.19 -6.21 -6.58
CA HIS A 60 -0.87 -6.77 -7.88
C HIS A 60 0.58 -7.29 -7.87
N GLY A 61 0.73 -8.57 -8.23
CA GLY A 61 2.02 -9.21 -8.47
C GLY A 61 2.54 -10.02 -7.27
N ASN A 62 2.87 -11.27 -7.55
CA ASN A 62 3.45 -12.25 -6.64
C ASN A 62 4.97 -12.19 -6.68
N PHE A 63 5.63 -11.09 -6.27
CA PHE A 63 7.09 -11.07 -6.31
C PHE A 63 7.69 -10.33 -5.12
N SER A 64 7.99 -11.12 -4.09
CA SER A 64 9.09 -10.86 -3.17
C SER A 64 10.35 -10.65 -4.02
N LEU A 65 10.67 -9.40 -4.32
CA LEU A 65 12.05 -9.05 -4.65
C LEU A 65 12.79 -9.04 -3.30
N LYS A 66 13.19 -10.23 -2.84
CA LYS A 66 14.19 -10.35 -1.77
C LYS A 66 15.44 -9.64 -2.29
N VAL A 67 15.64 -8.38 -1.86
CA VAL A 67 16.91 -7.71 -2.04
C VAL A 67 17.93 -8.60 -1.31
N ARG A 68 18.83 -9.20 -2.09
CA ARG A 68 19.98 -9.93 -1.54
C ARG A 68 21.00 -8.95 -1.02
#